data_AF-A0A1Z2LBL8-F1
#
_entry.id   AF-A0A1Z2LBL8-F1
#
_cell.length_a   1.000
_cell.length_b   1.000
_cell.length_c   1.000
_cell.angle_alpha   90.00
_cell.angle_beta   90.00
_cell.angle_gamma   90.00
#
_symmetry.space_group_name_H-M   'P 1'
#
loop_
_entity.id
_entity.type
_entity.pdbx_description
1 polymer ?
#
loop_
_entity_poly.entity_id
_entity_poly.type
_entity_poly.pdbx_seq_one_letter_code
_entity_poly.pdbx_strand_id
1 'polypeptide(L)' 'MQGDDPGSEFLGSLTAGDETPGPVGYRTWYSPCDEIINPFTSTVLSGAVNTFVLCEEHLAFLVDGPLLAQVAAFTKGA' A
#
# COMPACT_ATOMS: atom_id res chain seq x y z
N MET A 1 -6.85 22.41 -3.16
CA MET A 1 -6.20 21.52 -2.17
C MET A 1 -6.84 20.17 -2.35
N GLN A 2 -6.14 19.23 -2.98
CA GLN A 2 -6.60 17.84 -3.06
C GLN A 2 -6.62 17.31 -1.61
N GLY A 3 -7.63 16.54 -1.21
CA GLY A 3 -7.86 16.18 0.19
C GLY A 3 -6.81 15.24 0.80
N ASP A 4 -5.89 14.70 -0.01
CA ASP A 4 -5.04 13.55 0.34
C ASP A 4 -3.55 13.92 0.47
N ASP A 5 -3.22 15.21 0.56
CA ASP A 5 -1.83 15.65 0.79
C ASP A 5 -1.35 15.20 2.20
N PRO A 6 -0.06 14.85 2.37
CA PRO A 6 0.50 14.51 3.68
C PRO A 6 0.21 15.59 4.75
N GLY A 7 -0.32 15.16 5.90
CA GLY A 7 -0.68 16.07 6.99
C GLY A 7 -2.05 16.74 6.86
N SER A 8 -2.85 16.37 5.85
CA SER A 8 -4.26 16.81 5.75
C SER A 8 -5.12 16.30 6.92
N GLU A 9 -6.18 17.03 7.24
CA GLU A 9 -7.18 16.61 8.24
C GLU A 9 -7.84 15.27 7.87
N PHE A 10 -8.02 15.03 6.57
CA PHE A 10 -8.54 13.77 6.05
C PHE A 10 -7.65 12.60 6.44
N LEU A 11 -6.35 12.65 6.09
CA LEU A 11 -5.40 11.60 6.47
C LEU A 11 -5.27 11.47 7.98
N GLY A 12 -5.22 12.60 8.70
CA GLY A 12 -5.17 12.59 10.16
C GLY A 12 -6.37 11.91 10.81
N SER A 13 -7.56 12.05 10.23
CA SER A 13 -8.77 11.36 10.69
C SER A 13 -8.78 9.88 10.28
N LEU A 14 -8.36 9.57 9.05
CA LEU A 14 -8.35 8.22 8.50
C LEU A 14 -7.36 7.30 9.24
N THR A 15 -6.17 7.80 9.58
CA THR A 15 -5.08 7.02 10.18
C THR A 15 -5.03 7.13 11.71
N ALA A 16 -6.08 7.66 12.36
CA ALA A 16 -6.09 7.88 13.82
C ALA A 16 -6.18 6.59 14.65
N GLY A 17 -6.56 5.47 14.03
CA GLY A 17 -6.83 4.20 14.69
C GLY A 17 -5.86 3.09 14.32
N ASP A 18 -6.35 1.86 14.44
CA ASP A 18 -5.66 0.66 13.95
C ASP A 18 -5.58 0.71 12.42
N GLU A 19 -4.36 0.57 11.88
CA GLU A 19 -4.11 0.56 10.43
C GLU A 19 -4.64 -0.71 9.75
N THR A 20 -4.87 -1.80 10.50
CA THR A 20 -5.33 -3.09 9.97
C THR A 20 -6.52 -3.67 10.76
N PRO A 21 -7.67 -2.98 10.77
CA PRO A 21 -8.76 -3.29 11.69
C PRO A 21 -9.54 -4.58 11.34
N GLY A 22 -9.67 -5.45 12.34
CA GLY A 22 -10.54 -6.63 12.27
C GLY A 22 -9.85 -7.89 11.74
N PRO A 23 -10.57 -9.03 11.71
CA PRO A 23 -9.96 -10.35 11.47
C PRO A 23 -9.84 -10.66 9.97
N VAL A 24 -9.26 -9.74 9.19
CA VAL A 24 -8.99 -9.93 7.75
C VAL A 24 -7.50 -9.77 7.46
N GLY A 25 -7.03 -10.40 6.37
CA GLY A 25 -5.65 -10.27 5.96
C GLY A 25 -5.38 -8.91 5.29
N TYR A 26 -4.30 -8.26 5.69
CA TYR A 26 -3.79 -7.03 5.06
C TYR A 26 -2.43 -7.28 4.40
N ARG A 27 -2.24 -6.73 3.21
CA ARG A 27 -0.96 -6.80 2.48
C ARG A 27 -0.76 -5.53 1.66
N THR A 28 0.48 -5.07 1.60
CA THR A 28 0.89 -3.94 0.77
C THR A 28 2.01 -4.38 -0.17
N TRP A 29 2.14 -3.67 -1.29
CA TRP A 29 3.31 -3.69 -2.16
C TRP A 29 3.81 -2.27 -2.29
N TYR A 30 5.11 -2.05 -2.09
CA TYR A 30 5.71 -0.72 -2.05
C TYR A 30 7.09 -0.76 -2.68
N SER A 31 7.47 0.33 -3.36
CA SER A 31 8.65 0.38 -4.21
C SER A 31 9.37 1.72 -4.09
N PRO A 32 10.71 1.75 -4.08
CA PRO A 32 11.46 3.00 -4.09
C PRO A 32 11.37 3.77 -5.41
N CYS A 33 10.85 3.14 -6.47
CA CYS A 33 10.58 3.78 -7.76
C CYS A 33 9.15 4.35 -7.88
N ASP A 34 8.35 4.30 -6.79
CA ASP A 34 7.10 5.06 -6.73
C ASP A 34 7.43 6.55 -6.50
N GLU A 35 7.26 7.35 -7.55
CA GLU A 35 7.54 8.79 -7.54
C GLU A 35 6.35 9.63 -7.07
N ILE A 36 5.17 9.02 -6.92
CA ILE A 36 3.93 9.71 -6.53
C ILE A 36 3.74 9.62 -5.02
N ILE A 37 3.86 8.42 -4.46
CA ILE A 37 3.86 8.22 -3.01
C ILE A 37 5.30 8.33 -2.51
N ASN A 38 5.67 9.52 -2.04
CA ASN A 38 7.03 9.83 -1.60
C ASN A 38 7.01 10.51 -0.21
N PRO A 39 7.59 9.89 0.85
CA PRO A 39 8.41 8.69 0.81
C PRO A 39 7.58 7.41 0.59
N PHE A 40 8.03 6.54 -0.33
CA PHE A 40 7.35 5.28 -0.66
C PHE A 40 7.09 4.36 0.55
N THR A 41 7.89 4.53 1.61
CA THR A 41 7.73 3.83 2.88
C THR A 41 6.45 4.21 3.64
N SER A 42 5.74 5.28 3.27
CA SER A 42 4.43 5.63 3.85
C SER A 42 3.32 4.67 3.45
N THR A 43 3.55 3.79 2.46
CA THR A 43 2.63 2.72 2.05
C THR A 43 2.61 1.54 3.05
N VAL A 44 3.65 1.40 3.88
CA VAL A 44 3.79 0.29 4.84
C VAL A 44 2.79 0.45 5.97
N LEU A 45 2.03 -0.62 6.27
CA LEU A 45 1.04 -0.63 7.35
C LEU A 45 1.44 -1.60 8.47
N SER A 46 1.23 -1.18 9.71
CA SER A 46 1.33 -2.00 10.92
C SER A 46 0.27 -3.12 10.88
N GLY A 47 0.71 -4.36 11.12
CA GLY A 47 -0.16 -5.55 11.10
C GLY A 47 -0.40 -6.15 9.70
N ALA A 48 0.08 -5.50 8.64
CA ALA A 48 0.03 -6.03 7.28
C ALA A 48 1.27 -6.87 6.92
N VAL A 49 1.14 -7.72 5.90
CA VAL A 49 2.31 -8.26 5.18
C VAL A 49 2.80 -7.20 4.20
N ASN A 50 3.92 -6.55 4.52
CA ASN A 50 4.47 -5.49 3.67
C ASN A 50 5.48 -6.07 2.67
N THR A 51 5.18 -5.96 1.38
CA THR A 51 5.96 -6.59 0.29
C THR A 51 6.80 -5.55 -0.44
N PHE A 52 8.11 -5.55 -0.19
CA PHE A 52 9.02 -4.67 -0.90
C PHE A 52 9.23 -5.14 -2.34
N VAL A 53 9.07 -4.23 -3.31
CA VAL A 53 9.34 -4.45 -4.73
C VAL A 53 10.51 -3.55 -5.13
N LEU A 54 11.52 -4.11 -5.80
CA LEU A 54 12.80 -3.43 -6.00
C LEU A 54 12.69 -2.12 -6.80
N CYS A 55 11.95 -2.11 -7.90
CA CYS A 55 11.70 -0.92 -8.71
C CYS A 55 10.46 -1.13 -9.56
N GLU A 56 9.32 -0.78 -8.99
CA GLU A 56 8.02 -0.69 -9.64
C GLU A 56 7.57 0.78 -9.61
N GLU A 57 7.17 1.33 -10.76
CA GLU A 57 6.61 2.68 -10.84
C GLU A 57 5.14 2.67 -10.38
N HIS A 58 4.63 3.82 -9.92
CA HIS A 58 3.29 3.93 -9.31
C HIS A 58 2.17 3.26 -10.13
N LEU A 59 2.15 3.48 -11.45
CA LEU A 59 1.13 2.91 -12.33
C LEU A 59 1.47 1.51 -12.84
N ALA A 60 2.74 1.11 -12.77
CA ALA A 60 3.19 -0.17 -13.30
C ALA A 60 2.78 -1.34 -12.38
N PHE A 61 2.53 -1.09 -11.08
CA PHE A 61 1.82 -2.00 -10.17
C PHE A 61 0.51 -2.57 -10.75
N LEU A 62 -0.18 -1.81 -11.61
CA LEU A 62 -1.49 -2.20 -12.17
C LEU A 62 -1.38 -3.24 -13.29
N VAL A 63 -0.19 -3.45 -13.84
CA VAL A 63 0.02 -4.28 -15.05
C VAL A 63 1.15 -5.28 -14.93
N ASP A 64 1.97 -5.24 -13.87
CA ASP A 64 3.01 -6.24 -13.63
C ASP A 64 2.38 -7.62 -13.34
N GLY A 65 2.50 -8.53 -14.31
CA GLY A 65 1.92 -9.87 -14.24
C GLY A 65 2.40 -10.69 -13.03
N PRO A 66 3.72 -10.81 -12.79
CA PRO A 66 4.26 -11.44 -11.59
C PRO A 66 3.70 -10.89 -10.27
N LEU A 67 3.56 -9.58 -10.14
CA LEU A 67 2.99 -8.91 -8.97
C LEU A 67 1.50 -9.23 -8.84
N LEU A 68 0.74 -9.11 -9.93
CA LEU A 68 -0.69 -9.44 -9.97
C LEU A 68 -0.93 -10.91 -9.63
N ALA A 69 -0.01 -11.82 -9.96
CA ALA A 69 -0.08 -13.21 -9.53
C ALA A 69 0.07 -13.37 -8.00
N GLN A 70 0.89 -12.52 -7.34
CA GLN A 70 0.98 -12.48 -5.88
C GLN A 70 -0.32 -11.97 -5.24
N VAL A 71 -0.94 -10.93 -5.82
CA VAL A 71 -2.26 -10.43 -5.40
C VAL A 71 -3.32 -11.53 -5.52
N ALA A 72 -3.35 -12.24 -6.65
CA ALA A 72 -4.28 -13.34 -6.87
C ALA A 72 -4.04 -14.51 -5.89
N ALA A 73 -2.79 -14.79 -5.53
CA ALA A 73 -2.46 -15.81 -4.52
C ALA A 73 -2.93 -15.39 -3.12
N PHE A 74 -2.70 -14.14 -2.73
CA PHE A 74 -3.12 -13.60 -1.44
C PHE A 74 -4.64 -13.64 -1.26
N THR A 75 -5.41 -13.25 -2.28
CA THR A 75 -6.88 -13.22 -2.23
C THR A 75 -7.53 -14.60 -2.27
N LYS A 76 -6.85 -15.62 -2.81
CA LYS A 76 -7.35 -17.02 -2.80
C LYS A 76 -7.11 -17.75 -1.47
N GLY A 77 -6.15 -17.29 -0.68
CA GLY A 77 -5.80 -17.87 0.62
C GLY A 77 -6.39 -17.13 1.83
N ALA A 78 -7.20 -16.09 1.58
CA ALA A 78 -7.93 -15.32 2.58
C ALA A 78 -9.36 -15.85 2.77
#